data_AF-A0A0L6U4F4-F1
#
_entry.id   AF-A0A0L6U4F4-F1
#
_cell.length_a   1.000
_cell.length_b   1.000
_cell.length_c   1.000
_cell.angle_alpha   90.00
_cell.angle_beta   90.00
_cell.angle_gamma   90.00
#
_symmetry.space_group_name_H-M   'P 1'
#
loop_
_entity.id
_entity.type
_entity.pdbx_description
1 polymer ?
#
loop_
_entity_poly.entity_id
_entity_poly.type
_entity_poly.pdbx_seq_one_letter_code
_entity_poly.pdbx_strand_id
1 'polypeptide(L)'
;MNMEQKKKFEDWFKHSWTYVTGAILLSFMQIITLAITGHPWGITSAFAFWGSRLINALGGDSYFPVSSENIQTYQAWFLQDPVTLRNIGIIVGATLAALLASQFRVKKIKSKKQIIGVAAGGLLMGYGSSIASGCNIGAFYSGIASMSLSGWVFGVFLFVGAIIGGKLLIRFFM
;
A
#
# COMPACT_ATOMS: atom_id res chain seq x y z
N MET A 1 -3.00 9.23 35.65
CA MET A 1 -2.14 9.79 34.59
C MET A 1 -1.99 11.28 34.87
N ASN A 2 -0.78 11.76 35.15
CA ASN A 2 -0.54 13.17 35.49
C ASN A 2 -0.71 14.07 34.25
N MET A 3 -0.96 15.37 34.44
CA MET A 3 -1.21 16.32 33.33
C MET A 3 -0.09 16.33 32.27
N GLU A 4 1.17 16.19 32.69
CA GLU A 4 2.32 16.13 31.79
C GLU A 4 2.34 14.84 30.95
N GLN A 5 1.96 13.71 31.56
CA GLN A 5 1.83 12.43 30.85
C GLN A 5 0.68 12.45 29.84
N LYS A 6 -0.43 13.10 30.21
CA LYS A 6 -1.57 13.29 29.31
C LYS A 6 -1.20 14.13 28.09
N LYS A 7 -0.47 15.24 28.29
CA LYS A 7 -0.01 16.10 27.20
C LYS A 7 0.95 15.36 26.25
N LYS A 8 1.95 14.66 26.80
CA LYS A 8 2.86 13.81 26.01
C LYS A 8 2.13 12.72 25.23
N PHE A 9 1.11 12.10 25.83
CA PHE A 9 0.29 11.10 25.16
C PHE A 9 -0.51 11.69 23.99
N GLU A 10 -1.10 12.87 24.16
CA GLU A 10 -1.86 13.54 23.09
C GLU A 10 -0.94 14.00 21.95
N ASP A 11 0.25 14.51 22.26
CA ASP A 11 1.24 14.91 21.25
C ASP A 11 1.74 13.71 20.43
N TRP A 12 1.92 12.54 21.05
CA TRP A 12 2.38 11.34 20.37
C TRP A 12 1.31 10.63 19.54
N PHE A 13 0.08 10.54 20.05
CA PHE A 13 -0.94 9.66 19.47
C PHE A 13 -2.12 10.40 18.86
N LYS A 14 -2.46 11.62 19.31
CA LYS A 14 -3.61 12.37 18.75
C LYS A 14 -3.20 13.36 17.68
N HIS A 15 -2.02 13.96 17.79
CA HIS A 15 -1.51 14.92 16.81
C HIS A 15 -0.74 14.22 15.68
N SER A 16 -0.95 14.68 14.45
CA SER A 16 -0.21 14.21 13.29
C SER A 16 1.25 14.64 13.40
N TRP A 17 2.17 13.68 13.28
CA TRP A 17 3.59 13.97 13.26
C TRP A 17 3.96 14.82 12.05
N THR A 18 5.07 15.55 12.14
CA THR A 18 5.55 16.36 11.02
C THR A 18 5.91 15.48 9.82
N TYR A 19 5.79 16.04 8.61
CA TYR A 19 6.15 15.33 7.37
C TYR A 19 7.59 14.83 7.39
N VAL A 20 8.50 15.58 8.02
CA VAL A 20 9.91 15.21 8.16
C VAL A 20 10.07 13.96 9.02
N THR A 21 9.39 13.90 10.17
CA THR A 21 9.45 12.72 11.04
C THR A 21 8.91 11.48 10.34
N GLY A 22 7.79 11.62 9.61
CA GLY A 22 7.23 10.54 8.79
C GLY A 22 8.20 10.06 7.71
N ALA A 23 8.82 10.99 6.97
CA ALA A 23 9.79 10.67 5.92
C ALA A 23 11.02 9.93 6.47
N ILE A 24 11.58 10.38 7.60
CA ILE A 24 12.72 9.73 8.25
C ILE A 24 12.36 8.32 8.69
N LEU A 25 11.22 8.14 9.37
CA LEU A 25 10.79 6.81 9.81
C LEU A 25 10.54 5.86 8.64
N LEU A 26 9.85 6.31 7.60
CA LEU A 26 9.60 5.51 6.40
C LEU A 26 10.91 5.13 5.70
N SER A 27 11.87 6.04 5.63
CA SER A 27 13.20 5.77 5.07
C SER A 27 13.95 4.74 5.90
N PHE A 28 13.95 4.88 7.21
CA PHE A 28 14.60 3.94 8.12
C PHE A 28 13.98 2.54 8.03
N MET A 29 12.65 2.44 8.02
CA MET A 29 11.93 1.17 7.83
C MET A 29 12.21 0.53 6.47
N GLN A 30 12.29 1.33 5.40
CA GLN A 30 12.65 0.84 4.08
C GLN A 30 14.07 0.27 4.05
N ILE A 31 15.05 0.97 4.66
CA ILE A 31 16.44 0.51 4.74
C ILE A 31 16.52 -0.82 5.49
N ILE A 32 15.85 -0.92 6.64
CA ILE A 32 15.78 -2.19 7.41
C ILE A 32 15.16 -3.30 6.57
N THR A 33 14.06 -3.01 5.89
CA THR A 33 13.36 -3.98 5.04
C THR A 33 14.27 -4.48 3.93
N LEU A 34 14.97 -3.57 3.24
CA LEU A 34 15.90 -3.91 2.19
C LEU A 34 17.09 -4.72 2.73
N ALA A 35 17.63 -4.35 3.89
CA ALA A 35 18.76 -5.03 4.52
C ALA A 35 18.43 -6.46 4.96
N ILE A 36 17.21 -6.70 5.48
CA ILE A 36 16.79 -8.02 5.95
C ILE A 36 16.30 -8.91 4.80
N THR A 37 15.51 -8.35 3.88
CA THR A 37 14.80 -9.15 2.85
C THR A 37 15.48 -9.15 1.49
N GLY A 38 16.49 -8.31 1.26
CA GLY A 38 17.17 -8.17 -0.04
C GLY A 38 16.31 -7.54 -1.15
N HIS A 39 15.03 -7.30 -0.88
CA HIS A 39 14.07 -6.76 -1.84
C HIS A 39 13.42 -5.48 -1.30
N PRO A 40 13.11 -4.50 -2.17
CA PRO A 40 12.38 -3.31 -1.76
C PRO A 40 10.97 -3.65 -1.27
N TRP A 41 10.41 -2.78 -0.45
CA TRP A 41 9.04 -2.92 0.03
C TRP A 41 8.04 -2.91 -1.14
N GLY A 42 7.31 -4.02 -1.29
CA GLY A 42 6.23 -4.20 -2.25
C GLY A 42 4.89 -4.40 -1.55
N ILE A 43 3.81 -4.06 -2.25
CA ILE A 43 2.42 -4.31 -1.81
C ILE A 43 1.69 -5.19 -2.83
N THR A 44 1.87 -4.89 -4.13
CA THR A 44 1.09 -5.47 -5.23
C THR A 44 1.22 -6.98 -5.35
N SER A 45 2.41 -7.55 -5.13
CA SER A 45 2.65 -8.98 -5.28
C SER A 45 1.83 -9.82 -4.29
N ALA A 46 1.62 -9.33 -3.07
CA ALA A 46 0.76 -10.02 -2.09
C ALA A 46 -0.70 -10.09 -2.56
N PHE A 47 -1.24 -9.02 -3.19
CA PHE A 47 -2.60 -9.06 -3.73
C PHE A 47 -2.74 -10.06 -4.89
N ALA A 48 -1.72 -10.17 -5.74
CA ALA A 48 -1.70 -11.17 -6.80
C ALA A 48 -1.60 -12.59 -6.22
N PHE A 49 -0.79 -12.79 -5.18
CA PHE A 49 -0.70 -14.06 -4.45
C PHE A 49 -2.04 -14.45 -3.81
N TRP A 50 -2.70 -13.54 -3.09
CA TRP A 50 -4.02 -13.78 -2.48
C TRP A 50 -5.08 -14.09 -3.55
N GLY A 51 -5.07 -13.34 -4.66
CA GLY A 51 -5.96 -13.58 -5.80
C GLY A 51 -5.78 -14.98 -6.41
N SER A 52 -4.54 -15.40 -6.63
CA SER A 52 -4.26 -16.76 -7.13
C SER A 52 -4.74 -17.85 -6.17
N ARG A 53 -4.59 -17.66 -4.86
CA ARG A 53 -5.09 -18.65 -3.89
C ARG A 53 -6.61 -18.70 -3.83
N LEU A 54 -7.28 -17.57 -3.98
CA LEU A 54 -8.74 -17.54 -4.07
C LEU A 54 -9.23 -18.33 -5.29
N ILE A 55 -8.60 -18.16 -6.45
CA ILE A 55 -8.97 -18.86 -7.69
C ILE A 55 -8.68 -20.35 -7.59
N ASN A 56 -7.50 -20.73 -7.09
CA ASN A 56 -7.15 -22.14 -6.86
C ASN A 56 -8.11 -22.80 -5.85
N ALA A 57 -8.52 -22.10 -4.79
CA ALA A 57 -9.50 -22.61 -3.82
C ALA A 57 -10.90 -22.80 -4.42
N LEU A 58 -11.26 -22.02 -5.43
CA LEU A 58 -12.50 -22.16 -6.20
C LEU A 58 -12.39 -23.21 -7.33
N GLY A 59 -11.26 -23.91 -7.44
CA GLY A 59 -11.03 -24.96 -8.43
C GLY A 59 -10.65 -24.45 -9.83
N GLY A 60 -10.29 -23.18 -9.97
CA GLY A 60 -9.75 -22.62 -11.21
C GLY A 60 -8.23 -22.64 -11.25
N ASP A 61 -7.65 -22.78 -12.45
CA ASP A 61 -6.21 -22.64 -12.64
C ASP A 61 -5.80 -21.16 -12.69
N SER A 62 -4.94 -20.75 -11.74
CA SER A 62 -4.48 -19.37 -11.65
C SER A 62 -3.44 -19.00 -12.71
N TYR A 63 -3.88 -18.50 -13.86
CA TYR A 63 -3.02 -17.98 -14.92
C TYR A 63 -2.79 -16.46 -14.78
N PHE A 64 -2.26 -16.00 -13.66
CA PHE A 64 -1.81 -14.61 -13.55
C PHE A 64 -0.31 -14.53 -13.85
N PRO A 65 0.13 -13.74 -14.86
CA PRO A 65 1.54 -13.51 -15.12
C PRO A 65 2.09 -12.60 -14.02
N VAL A 66 2.51 -13.21 -12.91
CA VAL A 66 3.22 -12.51 -11.86
C VAL A 66 4.71 -12.62 -12.18
N SER A 67 5.39 -11.48 -12.13
CA SER A 67 6.82 -11.35 -12.45
C SER A 67 7.62 -12.54 -11.91
N SER A 68 8.49 -13.07 -12.78
CA SER A 68 9.24 -14.34 -12.65
C SER A 68 10.06 -14.51 -11.36
N GLU A 69 10.21 -13.47 -10.54
CA GLU A 69 10.84 -13.52 -9.21
C GLU A 69 9.94 -14.17 -8.13
N ASN A 70 8.64 -14.35 -8.37
CA ASN A 70 7.67 -14.77 -7.34
C ASN A 70 7.25 -16.26 -7.38
N ILE A 71 7.83 -17.08 -8.27
CA ILE A 71 7.37 -18.45 -8.50
C ILE A 71 7.52 -19.34 -7.24
N GLN A 72 8.53 -19.11 -6.40
CA GLN A 72 8.75 -19.88 -5.16
C GLN A 72 7.76 -19.51 -4.03
N THR A 73 7.18 -18.31 -4.06
CA THR A 73 6.23 -17.82 -3.06
C THR A 73 4.86 -18.52 -3.16
N TYR A 74 4.53 -19.11 -4.31
CA TYR A 74 3.22 -19.75 -4.53
C TYR A 74 3.01 -21.04 -3.73
N GLN A 75 4.09 -21.72 -3.32
CA GLN A 75 4.05 -22.96 -2.52
C GLN A 75 4.07 -22.69 -1.01
N ALA A 76 4.45 -21.48 -0.59
CA ALA A 76 4.58 -21.13 0.82
C ALA A 76 3.20 -20.96 1.48
N TRP A 77 3.11 -21.28 2.78
CA TRP A 77 1.90 -20.98 3.57
C TRP A 77 1.62 -19.48 3.55
N PHE A 78 0.36 -19.06 3.69
CA PHE A 78 -0.05 -17.65 3.63
C PHE A 78 0.78 -16.72 4.53
N LEU A 79 1.23 -17.24 5.68
CA LEU A 79 2.07 -16.51 6.66
C LEU A 79 3.57 -16.59 6.39
N GLN A 80 4.01 -17.37 5.41
CA GLN A 80 5.43 -17.50 5.03
C GLN A 80 5.83 -16.50 3.95
N ASP A 81 4.87 -15.89 3.24
CA ASP A 81 5.16 -14.82 2.28
C ASP A 81 5.55 -13.52 3.03
N PRO A 82 6.79 -13.02 2.91
CA PRO A 82 7.24 -11.83 3.61
C PRO A 82 6.48 -10.56 3.20
N VAL A 83 5.94 -10.51 1.97
CA VAL A 83 5.13 -9.38 1.49
C VAL A 83 3.77 -9.37 2.18
N THR A 84 3.11 -10.53 2.28
CA THR A 84 1.84 -10.71 2.99
C THR A 84 1.95 -10.33 4.46
N LEU A 85 2.98 -10.80 5.17
CA LEU A 85 3.20 -10.43 6.57
C LEU A 85 3.34 -8.92 6.77
N ARG A 86 4.09 -8.25 5.89
CA ARG A 86 4.24 -6.78 5.91
C ARG A 86 2.89 -6.09 5.69
N ASN A 87 2.11 -6.53 4.70
CA ASN A 87 0.80 -5.95 4.43
C ASN A 87 -0.18 -6.13 5.59
N ILE A 88 -0.19 -7.30 6.24
CA ILE A 88 -0.97 -7.53 7.46
C ILE A 88 -0.49 -6.60 8.58
N GLY A 89 0.83 -6.47 8.75
CA GLY A 89 1.43 -5.54 9.70
C GLY A 89 1.01 -4.09 9.47
N ILE A 90 0.92 -3.63 8.22
CA ILE A 90 0.40 -2.30 7.87
C ILE A 90 -1.06 -2.17 8.28
N ILE A 91 -1.90 -3.14 7.94
CA ILE A 91 -3.34 -3.10 8.25
C ILE A 91 -3.55 -3.05 9.77
N VAL A 92 -2.88 -3.94 10.52
CA VAL A 92 -2.98 -4.00 11.97
C VAL A 92 -2.40 -2.73 12.60
N GLY A 93 -1.21 -2.30 12.19
CA GLY A 93 -0.55 -1.11 12.70
C GLY A 93 -1.34 0.18 12.46
N ALA A 94 -1.88 0.36 11.25
CA ALA A 94 -2.73 1.51 10.92
C ALA A 94 -4.04 1.49 11.72
N THR A 95 -4.63 0.31 11.94
CA THR A 95 -5.84 0.16 12.76
C THR A 95 -5.55 0.49 14.22
N LEU A 96 -4.47 -0.04 14.80
CA LEU A 96 -4.05 0.27 16.16
C LEU A 96 -3.74 1.76 16.35
N ALA A 97 -3.03 2.37 15.40
CA ALA A 97 -2.76 3.81 15.42
C ALA A 97 -4.05 4.64 15.40
N ALA A 98 -5.01 4.29 14.55
CA ALA A 98 -6.30 4.98 14.48
C ALA A 98 -7.14 4.81 15.76
N LEU A 99 -7.06 3.65 16.42
CA LEU A 99 -7.72 3.39 17.71
C LEU A 99 -7.07 4.18 18.84
N LEU A 100 -5.74 4.20 18.93
CA LEU A 100 -4.98 4.97 19.93
C LEU A 100 -5.21 6.48 19.77
N ALA A 101 -5.30 6.97 18.52
CA ALA A 101 -5.64 8.34 18.21
C ALA A 101 -7.12 8.70 18.51
N SER A 102 -7.97 7.71 18.82
CA SER A 102 -9.42 7.87 18.94
C SER A 102 -10.07 8.42 17.65
N GLN A 103 -9.47 8.14 16.49
CA GLN A 103 -9.92 8.59 15.17
C GLN A 103 -10.59 7.48 14.35
N PHE A 104 -10.62 6.25 14.85
CA PHE A 104 -11.29 5.14 14.19
C PHE A 104 -12.79 5.43 14.01
N ARG A 105 -13.24 5.52 12.76
CA ARG A 105 -14.64 5.78 12.42
C ARG A 105 -15.04 4.95 11.21
N VAL A 106 -16.07 4.13 11.38
CA VAL A 106 -16.69 3.39 10.27
C VAL A 106 -17.59 4.34 9.49
N LYS A 107 -17.15 4.78 8.31
CA LYS A 107 -17.95 5.64 7.42
C LYS A 107 -18.85 4.76 6.55
N LYS A 108 -20.16 5.05 6.56
CA LYS A 108 -21.10 4.45 5.62
C LYS A 108 -20.89 5.03 4.22
N ILE A 109 -21.03 4.18 3.20
CA ILE A 109 -20.98 4.60 1.80
C ILE A 109 -22.23 5.42 1.49
N LYS A 110 -22.05 6.65 0.99
CA LYS A 110 -23.16 7.60 0.83
C LYS A 110 -23.91 7.45 -0.50
N SER A 111 -23.27 6.91 -1.54
CA SER A 111 -23.84 6.88 -2.90
C SER A 111 -23.38 5.64 -3.68
N LYS A 112 -24.27 5.11 -4.54
CA LYS A 112 -23.91 4.07 -5.52
C LYS A 112 -22.81 4.51 -6.48
N LYS A 113 -22.74 5.82 -6.81
CA LYS A 113 -21.66 6.39 -7.61
C LYS A 113 -20.31 6.17 -6.94
N GLN A 114 -20.23 6.39 -5.63
CA GLN A 114 -18.99 6.18 -4.86
C GLN A 114 -18.52 4.72 -4.95
N ILE A 115 -19.43 3.74 -4.93
CA ILE A 115 -19.10 2.31 -5.10
C ILE A 115 -18.48 2.06 -6.47
N ILE A 116 -19.09 2.59 -7.52
CA ILE A 116 -18.58 2.45 -8.90
C ILE A 116 -17.21 3.12 -9.02
N GLY A 117 -17.03 4.30 -8.42
CA GLY A 117 -15.77 5.03 -8.43
C GLY A 117 -14.63 4.26 -7.75
N VAL A 118 -14.87 3.69 -6.56
CA VAL A 118 -13.83 2.89 -5.88
C VAL A 118 -13.55 1.57 -6.57
N ALA A 119 -14.56 0.92 -7.15
CA ALA A 119 -14.38 -0.32 -7.90
C ALA A 119 -13.58 -0.08 -9.20
N ALA A 120 -13.98 0.93 -10.00
CA ALA A 120 -13.27 1.32 -11.20
C ALA A 120 -11.84 1.79 -10.90
N GLY A 121 -11.66 2.60 -9.85
CA GLY A 121 -10.34 3.05 -9.40
C GLY A 121 -9.44 1.88 -8.99
N GLY A 122 -9.96 0.94 -8.20
CA GLY A 122 -9.23 -0.26 -7.79
C GLY A 122 -8.79 -1.13 -8.98
N LEU A 123 -9.67 -1.34 -9.95
CA LEU A 123 -9.34 -2.08 -11.18
C LEU A 123 -8.25 -1.39 -11.99
N LEU A 124 -8.35 -0.07 -12.17
CA LEU A 124 -7.33 0.73 -12.87
C LEU A 124 -5.98 0.71 -12.14
N MET A 125 -5.99 0.80 -10.80
CA MET A 125 -4.77 0.68 -9.99
C MET A 125 -4.13 -0.70 -10.12
N GLY A 126 -4.94 -1.77 -10.07
CA GLY A 126 -4.48 -3.14 -10.28
C GLY A 126 -3.84 -3.31 -11.65
N TYR A 127 -4.57 -2.98 -12.71
CA TYR A 127 -4.09 -3.03 -14.08
C TYR A 127 -2.80 -2.23 -14.30
N GLY A 128 -2.78 -0.98 -13.83
CA GLY A 128 -1.61 -0.09 -13.90
C GLY A 128 -0.40 -0.67 -13.18
N SER A 129 -0.60 -1.27 -12.00
CA SER A 129 0.49 -1.89 -11.24
C SER A 129 1.04 -3.14 -11.90
N SER A 130 0.21 -3.91 -12.62
CA SER A 130 0.64 -5.09 -13.37
C SER A 130 1.48 -4.69 -14.59
N ILE A 131 1.04 -3.71 -15.39
CA ILE A 131 1.80 -3.26 -16.57
C ILE A 131 3.11 -2.56 -16.18
N ALA A 132 3.10 -1.79 -15.09
CA ALA A 132 4.29 -1.10 -14.60
C ALA A 132 5.21 -2.01 -13.77
N SER A 133 4.78 -3.25 -13.48
CA SER A 133 5.46 -4.19 -12.57
C SER A 133 5.85 -3.55 -11.24
N GLY A 134 4.99 -2.70 -10.69
CA GLY A 134 5.35 -1.87 -9.55
C GLY A 134 4.21 -1.07 -8.94
N CYS A 135 4.48 -0.53 -7.75
CA CYS A 135 3.57 0.34 -7.00
C CYS A 135 4.29 1.60 -6.55
N ASN A 136 3.57 2.51 -5.86
CA ASN A 136 4.15 3.76 -5.38
C ASN A 136 5.34 3.55 -4.41
N ILE A 137 5.35 2.47 -3.63
CA ILE A 137 6.48 2.20 -2.72
C ILE A 137 7.64 1.52 -3.46
N GLY A 138 7.34 0.58 -4.35
CA GLY A 138 8.36 -0.15 -5.11
C GLY A 138 8.95 0.66 -6.27
N ALA A 139 8.13 1.03 -7.24
CA ALA A 139 8.57 1.68 -8.47
C ALA A 139 8.92 3.16 -8.27
N PHE A 140 8.10 3.91 -7.51
CA PHE A 140 8.37 5.33 -7.27
C PHE A 140 9.38 5.54 -6.15
N TYR A 141 9.03 5.20 -4.90
CA TYR A 141 9.86 5.52 -3.75
C TYR A 141 11.20 4.77 -3.76
N SER A 142 11.19 3.44 -3.86
CA SER A 142 12.43 2.65 -3.86
C SER A 142 13.22 2.85 -5.16
N GLY A 143 12.53 3.00 -6.31
CA GLY A 143 13.17 3.25 -7.60
C GLY A 143 13.89 4.59 -7.68
N ILE A 144 13.32 5.67 -7.13
CA ILE A 144 14.02 6.96 -7.05
C ILE A 144 15.17 6.90 -6.04
N ALA A 145 14.98 6.23 -4.90
CA ALA A 145 16.03 6.07 -3.89
C ALA A 145 17.26 5.31 -4.43
N SER A 146 17.07 4.39 -5.37
CA SER A 146 18.16 3.69 -6.07
C SER A 146 18.68 4.43 -7.31
N MET A 147 18.27 5.68 -7.53
CA MET A 147 18.59 6.49 -8.72
C MET A 147 18.21 5.82 -10.06
N SER A 148 17.19 4.95 -10.06
CA SER A 148 16.71 4.32 -11.28
C SER A 148 15.93 5.31 -12.16
N LEU A 149 16.30 5.38 -13.45
CA LEU A 149 15.58 6.17 -14.45
C LEU A 149 14.10 5.75 -14.55
N SER A 150 13.81 4.45 -14.43
CA SER A 150 12.43 3.94 -14.48
C SER A 150 11.57 4.47 -13.33
N GLY A 151 12.16 4.70 -12.15
CA GLY A 151 11.45 5.27 -10.99
C GLY A 151 11.08 6.74 -11.19
N TRP A 152 11.98 7.52 -11.80
CA TRP A 152 11.71 8.91 -12.17
C TRP A 152 10.61 9.02 -13.23
N VAL A 153 10.69 8.21 -14.29
CA VAL A 153 9.66 8.15 -15.34
C VAL A 153 8.32 7.75 -14.74
N PHE A 154 8.28 6.69 -13.92
CA PHE A 154 7.08 6.26 -13.20
C PHE A 154 6.51 7.40 -12.35
N GLY A 155 7.36 8.14 -11.64
CA GLY A 155 6.97 9.29 -10.82
C GLY A 155 6.22 10.36 -11.63
N VAL A 156 6.74 10.76 -12.79
CA VAL A 156 6.09 11.77 -13.65
C VAL A 156 4.68 11.31 -14.06
N PHE A 157 4.54 10.09 -14.57
CA PHE A 157 3.24 9.57 -14.99
C PHE A 157 2.29 9.32 -13.82
N LEU A 158 2.82 8.92 -12.66
CA LEU A 158 2.05 8.78 -11.42
C LEU A 158 1.44 10.12 -11.01
N PHE A 159 2.22 11.21 -11.01
CA PHE A 159 1.73 12.55 -10.67
C PHE A 159 0.66 13.03 -11.64
N VAL A 160 0.89 12.88 -12.95
CA VAL A 160 -0.09 13.26 -13.98
C VAL A 160 -1.38 12.45 -13.81
N GLY A 161 -1.26 11.14 -13.61
CA GLY A 161 -2.40 10.24 -13.36
C GLY A 161 -3.17 10.62 -12.10
N ALA A 162 -2.47 10.98 -11.01
CA ALA A 162 -3.11 11.40 -9.76
C ALA A 162 -3.90 12.72 -9.92
N ILE A 163 -3.38 13.68 -10.68
CA ILE A 163 -4.08 14.95 -10.96
C ILE A 163 -5.34 14.70 -11.79
N ILE A 164 -5.22 13.91 -12.87
CA ILE A 164 -6.36 13.60 -13.75
C ILE A 164 -7.41 12.78 -13.00
N GLY A 165 -6.98 11.72 -12.30
CA GLY A 165 -7.85 10.85 -11.50
C GLY A 165 -8.56 11.60 -10.38
N GLY A 166 -7.85 12.50 -9.69
CA GLY A 166 -8.44 13.35 -8.65
C GLY A 166 -9.53 14.28 -9.20
N LYS A 167 -9.28 14.93 -10.35
CA LYS A 167 -10.29 15.75 -11.03
C LYS A 167 -11.50 14.92 -11.46
N LEU A 168 -11.28 13.71 -11.99
CA LEU A 168 -12.35 12.81 -12.41
C LEU A 168 -13.21 12.35 -11.22
N LEU A 169 -12.56 11.99 -10.10
CA LEU A 169 -13.24 11.56 -8.88
C LEU A 169 -14.18 12.64 -8.35
N ILE A 170 -13.68 13.88 -8.25
CA ILE A 170 -14.47 15.02 -7.76
C ILE A 170 -15.62 15.34 -8.70
N ARG A 171 -15.42 15.22 -10.02
CA ARG A 171 -16.42 15.61 -11.01
C ARG A 171 -17.57 14.61 -11.17
N PHE A 172 -17.29 13.31 -11.04
CA PHE A 172 -18.26 12.26 -11.38
C PHE A 172 -18.78 11.46 -10.19
N PHE A 173 -18.01 11.35 -9.10
CA PHE A 173 -18.26 10.37 -8.04
C PHE A 173 -18.44 10.96 -6.64
N MET A 174 -18.01 12.21 -6.41
CA MET A 174 -18.38 13.02 -5.24
C MET A 174 -19.50 13.99 -5.60
#